data_AF-A0A930IZ07-F1
#
_entry.id   AF-A0A930IZ07-F1
#
_cell.length_a   1.000
_cell.length_b   1.000
_cell.length_c   1.000
_cell.angle_alpha   90.00
_cell.angle_beta   90.00
_cell.angle_gamma   90.00
#
_symmetry.space_group_name_H-M   'P 1'
#
loop_
_entity.id
_entity.type
_entity.pdbx_description
1 polymer ?
#
loop_
_entity_poly.entity_id
_entity_poly.type
_entity_poly.pdbx_seq_one_letter_code
_entity_poly.pdbx_strand_id
1 'polypeptide(L)'
;MEDNENYYVTEQGVLVHNGYKDKPKNSPDPKRWKENGGTIKVSDDGKVWEYTDWEGNTVKYKDGYPDFSPHERQHVDIDMKGNRTSDFTEANKKAPKGKKLPENTWHHNENGTTMQEVPTDIHRRFTHRGGVSILKNN
;
A
#
# COMPACT_ATOMS: atom_id res chain seq x y z
N MET A 1 -25.54 -22.33 21.37
CA MET A 1 -24.41 -23.28 21.46
C MET A 1 -23.22 -22.53 20.95
N GLU A 2 -22.20 -22.42 21.80
CA GLU A 2 -21.07 -21.50 21.69
C GLU A 2 -20.31 -21.66 20.37
N ASP A 3 -20.16 -20.54 19.65
CA ASP A 3 -19.17 -20.45 18.59
C ASP A 3 -17.80 -20.29 19.26
N ASN A 4 -17.02 -21.37 19.20
CA ASN A 4 -15.69 -21.46 19.78
C ASN A 4 -14.72 -20.51 19.05
N GLU A 5 -14.64 -19.26 19.51
CA GLU A 5 -13.62 -18.32 19.08
C GLU A 5 -12.27 -18.75 19.65
N ASN A 6 -11.46 -19.42 18.82
CA ASN A 6 -10.09 -19.76 19.17
C ASN A 6 -9.19 -18.52 19.03
N TYR A 7 -8.79 -17.96 20.18
CA TYR A 7 -7.79 -16.92 20.31
C TYR A 7 -6.39 -17.55 20.32
N TYR A 8 -5.53 -17.20 19.35
CA TYR A 8 -4.10 -17.46 19.46
C TYR A 8 -3.41 -16.17 19.88
N VAL A 9 -2.98 -16.13 21.14
CA VAL A 9 -2.12 -15.08 21.68
C VAL A 9 -0.67 -15.54 21.48
N THR A 10 0.09 -14.83 20.66
CA THR A 10 1.55 -14.97 20.68
C THR A 10 2.12 -14.04 21.76
N GLU A 11 3.30 -14.35 22.29
CA GLU A 11 3.98 -13.59 23.36
C GLU A 11 4.23 -12.10 23.04
N GLN A 12 3.93 -11.65 21.81
CA GLN A 12 4.06 -10.27 21.35
C GLN A 12 2.72 -9.51 21.19
N GLY A 13 1.60 -10.06 21.70
CA GLY A 13 0.32 -9.34 21.75
C GLY A 13 -0.37 -9.15 20.39
N VAL A 14 0.00 -9.93 19.37
CA VAL A 14 -0.66 -9.86 18.06
C VAL A 14 -1.94 -10.70 18.11
N LEU A 15 -3.10 -10.03 18.23
CA LEU A 15 -4.40 -10.67 18.05
C LEU A 15 -4.54 -11.08 16.58
N VAL A 16 -4.39 -12.39 16.29
CA VAL A 16 -4.74 -12.94 14.98
C VAL A 16 -6.16 -13.47 15.08
N HIS A 17 -7.15 -12.59 14.92
CA HIS A 17 -8.51 -13.05 14.65
C HIS A 17 -8.51 -13.75 13.29
N ASN A 18 -9.23 -14.86 13.19
CA ASN A 18 -9.31 -15.71 12.00
C ASN A 18 -10.11 -15.04 10.83
N GLY A 19 -10.03 -13.71 10.69
CA GLY A 19 -10.92 -12.89 9.87
C GLY A 19 -10.28 -11.58 9.43
N TYR A 20 -9.70 -11.57 8.24
CA TYR A 20 -9.32 -10.34 7.52
C TYR A 20 -10.54 -9.65 6.88
N LYS A 21 -11.69 -9.62 7.58
CA LYS A 21 -12.95 -9.04 7.06
C LYS A 21 -12.83 -7.52 6.81
N ASP A 22 -11.99 -6.84 7.59
CA ASP A 22 -11.83 -5.37 7.56
C ASP A 22 -10.51 -4.90 6.94
N LYS A 23 -9.85 -5.78 6.18
CA LYS A 23 -8.61 -5.47 5.47
C LYS A 23 -8.83 -4.31 4.47
N PRO A 24 -7.92 -3.31 4.40
CA PRO A 24 -8.02 -2.22 3.45
C PRO A 24 -8.06 -2.73 2.01
N LYS A 25 -8.96 -2.17 1.19
CA LYS A 25 -9.04 -2.48 -0.24
C LYS A 25 -7.66 -2.23 -0.89
N ASN A 26 -7.22 -3.12 -1.78
CA ASN A 26 -5.94 -3.05 -2.50
C ASN A 26 -4.64 -3.14 -1.66
N SER A 27 -4.73 -3.36 -0.34
CA SER A 27 -3.55 -3.66 0.48
C SER A 27 -3.03 -5.09 0.20
N PRO A 28 -1.78 -5.43 0.57
CA PRO A 28 -1.21 -6.77 0.39
C PRO A 28 -1.92 -7.87 1.20
N ASP A 29 -2.09 -9.06 0.61
CA ASP A 29 -2.68 -10.20 1.32
C ASP A 29 -1.95 -10.47 2.65
N PRO A 30 -2.62 -10.40 3.80
CA PRO A 30 -1.94 -10.46 5.10
C PRO A 30 -1.23 -11.78 5.36
N LYS A 31 -1.77 -12.90 4.84
CA LYS A 31 -1.16 -14.22 5.01
C LYS A 31 0.14 -14.28 4.22
N ARG A 32 0.11 -13.95 2.93
CA ARG A 32 1.31 -13.92 2.08
C ARG A 32 2.34 -12.91 2.58
N TRP A 33 1.89 -11.77 3.10
CA TRP A 33 2.79 -10.76 3.64
C TRP A 33 3.62 -11.29 4.81
N LYS A 34 2.96 -11.98 5.76
CA LYS A 34 3.62 -12.63 6.88
C LYS A 34 4.51 -13.80 6.45
N GLU A 35 4.06 -14.61 5.49
CA GLU A 35 4.86 -15.71 4.91
C GLU A 35 6.15 -15.21 4.25
N ASN A 36 6.13 -14.01 3.67
CA ASN A 36 7.31 -13.37 3.09
C ASN A 36 8.20 -12.66 4.13
N GLY A 37 7.92 -12.80 5.43
CA GLY A 37 8.71 -12.18 6.50
C GLY A 37 8.30 -10.74 6.85
N GLY A 38 7.19 -10.24 6.30
CA GLY A 38 6.64 -8.95 6.68
C GLY A 38 5.81 -9.01 7.97
N THR A 39 5.58 -7.86 8.59
CA THR A 39 4.72 -7.73 9.78
C THR A 39 3.53 -6.81 9.51
N ILE A 40 2.45 -6.99 10.27
CA ILE A 40 1.23 -6.20 10.16
C ILE A 40 0.79 -5.80 11.56
N LYS A 41 0.51 -4.51 11.75
CA LYS A 41 -0.14 -3.97 12.94
C LYS A 41 -1.45 -3.33 12.53
N VAL A 42 -2.46 -3.43 13.39
CA VAL A 42 -3.76 -2.78 13.18
C VAL A 42 -4.02 -1.92 14.41
N SER A 43 -4.51 -0.70 14.22
CA SER A 43 -4.92 0.17 15.33
C SER A 43 -6.08 -0.44 16.12
N ASP A 44 -6.23 -0.06 17.38
CA ASP A 44 -7.28 -0.59 18.28
C ASP A 44 -8.70 -0.40 17.72
N ASP A 45 -8.91 0.64 16.91
CA ASP A 45 -10.18 0.93 16.23
C ASP A 45 -10.36 0.23 14.87
N GLY A 46 -9.37 -0.55 14.43
CA GLY A 46 -9.39 -1.30 13.17
C GLY A 46 -9.21 -0.45 11.90
N LYS A 47 -9.09 0.88 12.01
CA LYS A 47 -9.13 1.78 10.85
C LYS A 47 -7.79 1.96 10.14
N VAL A 48 -6.69 1.75 10.86
CA VAL A 48 -5.34 1.93 10.32
C VAL A 48 -4.61 0.59 10.33
N TRP A 49 -4.20 0.16 9.14
CA TRP A 49 -3.36 -1.01 8.97
C TRP A 49 -1.95 -0.57 8.62
N GLU A 50 -0.96 -0.99 9.39
CA GLU A 50 0.45 -0.72 9.15
C GLU A 50 1.11 -2.01 8.68
N TYR A 51 1.62 -1.99 7.45
CA TYR A 51 2.39 -3.09 6.87
C TYR A 51 3.87 -2.72 6.92
N THR A 52 4.70 -3.63 7.40
CA THR A 52 6.16 -3.52 7.30
C THR A 52 6.70 -4.69 6.48
N ASP A 53 7.50 -4.41 5.45
CA ASP A 53 8.11 -5.46 4.62
C ASP A 53 9.33 -6.09 5.30
N TRP A 54 9.86 -7.15 4.70
CA TRP A 54 11.04 -7.88 5.18
C TRP A 54 12.35 -7.07 5.13
N GLU A 55 12.34 -5.90 4.49
CA GLU A 55 13.47 -4.95 4.46
C GLU A 55 13.30 -3.82 5.49
N GLY A 56 12.19 -3.81 6.24
CA GLY A 56 11.90 -2.82 7.28
C GLY A 56 11.20 -1.56 6.76
N ASN A 57 10.75 -1.53 5.51
CA ASN A 57 9.95 -0.41 5.00
C ASN A 57 8.53 -0.50 5.55
N THR A 58 7.95 0.62 5.97
CA THR A 58 6.60 0.65 6.55
C THR A 58 5.67 1.54 5.72
N VAL A 59 4.45 1.06 5.44
CA VAL A 59 3.36 1.81 4.81
C VAL A 59 2.07 1.61 5.60
N LYS A 60 1.40 2.72 5.90
CA LYS A 60 0.10 2.74 6.57
C LYS A 60 -1.01 2.80 5.55
N TYR A 61 -2.12 2.13 5.80
CA TYR A 61 -3.34 2.22 5.03
C TYR A 61 -4.40 2.87 5.88
N LYS A 62 -4.96 3.97 5.37
CA LYS A 62 -6.12 4.68 5.94
C LYS A 62 -7.24 4.58 4.90
N ASP A 63 -8.39 4.04 5.30
CA ASP A 63 -9.57 3.92 4.43
C ASP A 63 -9.32 3.23 3.08
N GLY A 64 -8.32 2.33 2.99
CA GLY A 64 -7.96 1.63 1.75
C GLY A 64 -6.83 2.26 0.94
N TYR A 65 -6.30 3.42 1.35
CA TYR A 65 -5.26 4.14 0.61
C TYR A 65 -3.91 4.04 1.30
N PRO A 66 -2.84 3.65 0.58
CA PRO A 66 -1.49 3.61 1.12
C PRO A 66 -0.93 5.03 1.31
N ASP A 67 -0.41 5.29 2.49
CA ASP A 67 0.32 6.51 2.83
C ASP A 67 1.80 6.34 2.47
N PHE A 68 2.18 6.78 1.27
CA PHE A 68 3.56 6.73 0.79
C PHE A 68 4.42 7.93 1.23
N SER A 69 3.88 8.87 2.00
CA SER A 69 4.59 10.07 2.45
C SER A 69 5.98 9.78 3.06
N PRO A 70 6.21 8.69 3.84
CA PRO A 70 7.53 8.37 4.38
C PRO A 70 8.59 8.02 3.33
N HIS A 71 8.16 7.62 2.13
CA HIS A 71 9.01 7.16 1.02
C HIS A 71 9.03 8.14 -0.14
N GLU A 72 8.40 9.30 0.01
CA GLU A 72 8.28 10.29 -1.04
C GLU A 72 9.58 11.07 -1.23
N ARG A 73 10.09 11.12 -2.46
CA ARG A 73 11.21 12.00 -2.83
C ARG A 73 10.73 13.44 -3.05
N GLN A 74 9.61 13.61 -3.74
CA GLN A 74 8.95 14.90 -4.02
C GLN A 74 7.52 14.65 -4.46
N HIS A 75 6.68 15.68 -4.45
CA HIS A 75 5.36 15.66 -5.05
C HIS A 75 5.10 16.92 -5.89
N VAL A 76 4.06 16.83 -6.71
CA VAL A 76 3.53 17.95 -7.50
C VAL A 76 2.03 17.85 -7.64
N ASP A 77 1.36 19.00 -7.66
CA ASP A 77 -0.05 19.06 -8.01
C ASP A 77 -0.23 19.26 -9.53
N ILE A 78 -1.06 18.41 -10.12
CA ILE A 78 -1.44 18.45 -11.53
C ILE A 78 -2.96 18.34 -11.67
N ASP A 79 -3.46 18.73 -12.84
CA ASP A 79 -4.84 18.46 -13.23
C ASP A 79 -4.91 17.02 -13.79
N MET A 80 -5.00 16.04 -12.88
CA MET A 80 -4.94 14.61 -13.22
C MET A 80 -6.01 14.24 -14.24
N LYS A 81 -5.60 13.60 -15.34
CA LYS A 81 -6.53 13.09 -16.36
C LYS A 81 -6.88 11.62 -16.16
N GLY A 82 -6.26 10.97 -15.17
CA GLY A 82 -6.39 9.53 -14.92
C GLY A 82 -5.63 8.68 -15.95
N ASN A 83 -4.87 9.31 -16.84
CA ASN A 83 -4.02 8.64 -17.82
C ASN A 83 -2.57 8.73 -17.35
N ARG A 84 -2.03 7.58 -16.93
CA ARG A 84 -0.66 7.46 -16.40
C ARG A 84 0.38 8.13 -17.28
N THR A 85 0.31 7.97 -18.60
CA THR A 85 1.34 8.51 -19.50
C THR A 85 1.33 10.03 -19.53
N SER A 86 0.16 10.66 -19.66
CA SER A 86 0.04 12.12 -19.67
C SER A 86 0.34 12.71 -18.30
N ASP A 87 -0.20 12.11 -17.25
CA ASP A 87 -0.05 12.58 -15.88
C ASP A 87 1.42 12.51 -15.44
N PHE A 88 2.12 11.42 -15.79
CA PHE A 88 3.56 11.30 -15.49
C PHE A 88 4.39 12.32 -16.27
N THR A 89 4.00 12.61 -17.52
CA THR A 89 4.67 13.61 -18.36
C THR A 89 4.49 15.00 -17.76
N GLU A 90 3.30 15.33 -17.28
CA GLU A 90 3.02 16.62 -16.63
C GLU A 90 3.74 16.74 -15.28
N ALA A 91 3.68 15.69 -14.46
CA ALA A 91 4.37 15.66 -13.17
C ALA A 91 5.88 15.89 -13.35
N ASN A 92 6.50 15.21 -14.31
CA ASN A 92 7.92 15.40 -14.64
C ASN A 92 8.27 16.83 -15.09
N LYS A 93 7.34 17.56 -15.73
CA LYS A 93 7.58 18.95 -16.15
C LYS A 93 7.53 19.92 -14.97
N LYS A 94 6.67 19.65 -13.98
CA LYS A 94 6.44 20.50 -12.80
C LYS A 94 7.32 20.14 -11.60
N ALA A 95 8.00 19.01 -11.64
CA ALA A 95 8.75 18.46 -10.53
C ALA A 95 9.90 19.38 -10.07
N PRO A 96 9.90 19.85 -8.80
CA PRO A 96 10.88 20.81 -8.30
C PRO A 96 12.31 20.25 -8.24
N LYS A 97 12.47 18.94 -8.04
CA LYS A 97 13.76 18.24 -8.02
C LYS A 97 14.11 17.63 -9.38
N GLY A 98 13.53 18.16 -10.46
CA GLY A 98 13.63 17.62 -11.81
C GLY A 98 12.79 16.38 -12.02
N LYS A 99 12.89 15.79 -13.22
CA LYS A 99 12.16 14.58 -13.60
C LYS A 99 12.36 13.47 -12.57
N LYS A 100 11.36 12.57 -12.46
CA LYS A 100 11.47 11.41 -11.58
C LYS A 100 12.73 10.61 -11.86
N LEU A 101 13.28 10.02 -10.82
CA LEU A 101 14.40 9.09 -10.98
C LEU A 101 13.96 7.83 -11.77
N PRO A 102 14.88 7.16 -12.49
CA PRO A 102 14.58 5.93 -13.22
C PRO A 102 13.98 4.82 -12.35
N GLU A 103 14.47 4.69 -11.12
CA GLU A 103 14.05 3.72 -10.09
C GLU A 103 12.74 4.10 -9.39
N ASN A 104 12.24 5.32 -9.61
CA ASN A 104 11.01 5.82 -8.99
C ASN A 104 9.82 5.78 -9.95
N THR A 105 8.61 5.84 -9.39
CA THR A 105 7.36 6.01 -10.12
C THR A 105 6.59 7.19 -9.55
N TRP A 106 5.74 7.79 -10.38
CA TRP A 106 4.71 8.68 -9.86
C TRP A 106 3.53 7.84 -9.36
N HIS A 107 3.13 8.07 -8.11
CA HIS A 107 1.93 7.55 -7.48
C HIS A 107 0.84 8.61 -7.56
N HIS A 108 -0.35 8.23 -8.04
CA HIS A 108 -1.54 9.07 -7.99
C HIS A 108 -2.12 9.04 -6.57
N ASN A 109 -2.01 10.14 -5.82
CA ASN A 109 -2.60 10.25 -4.49
C ASN A 109 -4.15 10.24 -4.57
N GLU A 110 -4.80 9.77 -3.52
CA GLU A 110 -6.25 9.66 -3.41
C GLU A 110 -7.00 10.99 -3.49
N ASN A 111 -6.31 12.12 -3.24
CA ASN A 111 -6.90 13.45 -3.37
C ASN A 111 -7.21 13.87 -4.82
N GLY A 112 -6.72 13.11 -5.81
CA GLY A 112 -6.99 13.33 -7.23
C GLY A 112 -6.25 14.51 -7.86
N THR A 113 -5.28 15.11 -7.15
CA THR A 113 -4.47 16.24 -7.66
C THR A 113 -2.97 16.03 -7.48
N THR A 114 -2.55 15.36 -6.41
CA THR A 114 -1.13 15.22 -6.05
C THR A 114 -0.50 13.96 -6.65
N MET A 115 0.58 14.13 -7.40
CA MET A 115 1.45 13.05 -7.85
C MET A 115 2.66 12.96 -6.93
N GLN A 116 2.90 11.79 -6.32
CA GLN A 116 4.00 11.55 -5.39
C GLN A 116 5.08 10.71 -6.06
N GLU A 117 6.32 11.18 -6.10
CA GLU A 117 7.44 10.39 -6.60
C GLU A 117 7.94 9.47 -5.48
N VAL A 118 7.81 8.16 -5.69
CA VAL A 118 8.13 7.13 -4.71
C VAL A 118 8.98 6.03 -5.36
N PRO A 119 9.84 5.32 -4.60
CA PRO A 119 10.57 4.15 -5.10
C PRO A 119 9.65 3.11 -5.71
N THR A 120 9.98 2.61 -6.90
CA THR A 120 9.11 1.68 -7.66
C THR A 120 8.95 0.34 -6.95
N ASP A 121 9.99 -0.10 -6.25
CA ASP A 121 9.98 -1.32 -5.45
C ASP A 121 9.04 -1.22 -4.25
N ILE A 122 9.09 -0.12 -3.49
CA ILE A 122 8.18 0.18 -2.40
C ILE A 122 6.76 0.32 -2.94
N HIS A 123 6.56 1.17 -3.96
CA HIS A 123 5.26 1.31 -4.60
C HIS A 123 4.72 -0.06 -5.00
N ARG A 124 5.52 -0.89 -5.68
CA ARG A 124 5.13 -2.26 -6.06
C ARG A 124 4.72 -3.05 -4.82
N ARG A 125 5.63 -3.32 -3.88
CA ARG A 125 5.39 -4.19 -2.70
C ARG A 125 4.11 -3.81 -1.94
N PHE A 126 3.87 -2.52 -1.77
CA PHE A 126 2.74 -2.00 -0.99
C PHE A 126 1.50 -1.65 -1.85
N THR A 127 1.47 -1.90 -3.16
CA THR A 127 0.26 -1.68 -4.00
C THR A 127 -0.24 -2.93 -4.71
N HIS A 128 -1.01 -3.83 -4.09
CA HIS A 128 -1.63 -4.91 -4.87
C HIS A 128 -2.99 -5.43 -4.38
N ARG A 129 -4.01 -5.34 -5.26
CA ARG A 129 -4.77 -6.53 -5.70
C ARG A 129 -4.03 -7.12 -6.92
N GLY A 130 -3.34 -8.24 -6.75
CA GLY A 130 -2.67 -8.95 -7.84
C GLY A 130 -3.62 -9.89 -8.57
N GLY A 131 -4.04 -9.51 -9.78
CA GLY A 131 -4.82 -10.33 -10.71
C GLY A 131 -3.95 -11.09 -11.71
N VAL A 132 -2.88 -11.75 -11.28
CA VAL A 132 -2.27 -12.82 -12.11
C VAL A 132 -3.08 -14.14 -11.99
N SER A 133 -4.20 -14.14 -11.25
CA SER A 133 -5.10 -15.29 -11.11
C SER A 133 -6.56 -15.04 -11.53
N ILE A 134 -6.86 -14.03 -12.37
CA ILE A 134 -8.15 -13.96 -13.12
C ILE A 134 -7.89 -13.91 -14.64
N LEU A 135 -6.81 -14.58 -15.08
CA LEU A 135 -6.58 -14.97 -16.48
C LEU A 135 -6.05 -16.42 -16.54
N LYS A 136 -6.68 -17.30 -15.77
CA LYS A 136 -6.74 -18.74 -16.05
C LYS A 136 -8.17 -19.23 -15.80
N ASN A 137 -9.09 -18.70 -16.59
CA ASN A 137 -10.30 -19.42 -16.98
C ASN A 137 -10.43 -19.22 -18.49
N ASN A 138 -9.76 -20.11 -19.23
CA ASN A 138 -10.33 -20.93 -20.29
C ASN A 138 -9.29 -21.97 -20.70
#